data_AF-A0A6A3PF27-F1
#
_entry.id   AF-A0A6A3PF27-F1
#
_cell.length_a   1.000
_cell.length_b   1.000
_cell.length_c   1.000
_cell.angle_alpha   90.00
_cell.angle_beta   90.00
_cell.angle_gamma   90.00
#
_symmetry.space_group_name_H-M   'P 1'
#
loop_
_entity.id
_entity.type
_entity.pdbx_description
1 polymer ?
#
loop_
_entity_poly.entity_id
_entity_poly.type
_entity_poly.pdbx_seq_one_letter_code
_entity_poly.pdbx_strand_id
1 'polypeptide(L)'
;MLVLLPVLFAAAWVFIVLFHAVCGTFLICVAMTYWYLTTGIAPLCVSIWSLKGVENYRFYGVVFGIVGGMHGVRVLDLIVMSIRGRQLRLRSETNVIRTLMLNPMILKGLILSRRSRLASLVPRSLAQMWNRVFSRQGFFGVESEHFSTVYALQELLVASSQTYQLYRASNLLPRSELNVIMVALLVTNCWTTATIQIFLRKSLQLGRVFTITYNAMIGFGMVTIVPLLIFVPYIQAFDLQNRTFKHQNFIYDPVPFVTMVLENRLIFAAGLLDFTTKIIPHLSIMLSLVTVSELLERGDIKVAPSTGGPSIQTMAVQPKGSNSNISGTDTQASTENSQSPNQWKNRPNVLR
;
A
#
# COMPACT_ATOMS: atom_id res chain seq x y z
N MET A 1 -5.50 -15.34 -0.85
CA MET A 1 -5.18 -14.35 -1.88
C MET A 1 -6.47 -13.98 -2.58
N LEU A 2 -6.60 -12.73 -3.03
CA LEU A 2 -7.80 -12.25 -3.71
C LEU A 2 -7.63 -12.36 -5.23
N VAL A 3 -8.41 -13.22 -5.86
CA VAL A 3 -8.39 -13.42 -7.31
C VAL A 3 -9.28 -12.36 -7.99
N LEU A 4 -8.69 -11.56 -8.88
CA LEU A 4 -9.38 -10.49 -9.61
C LEU A 4 -9.59 -10.85 -11.08
N LEU A 5 -10.71 -10.38 -11.64
CA LEU A 5 -10.93 -10.41 -13.09
C LEU A 5 -9.81 -9.62 -13.83
N PRO A 6 -9.39 -10.00 -15.05
CA PRO A 6 -8.25 -9.37 -15.72
C PRO A 6 -8.30 -7.84 -15.82
N VAL A 7 -9.49 -7.26 -16.03
CA VAL A 7 -9.66 -5.80 -16.10
C VAL A 7 -9.41 -5.14 -14.75
N LEU A 8 -9.96 -5.70 -13.67
CA LEU A 8 -9.76 -5.20 -12.31
C LEU A 8 -8.31 -5.36 -11.86
N PHE A 9 -7.67 -6.47 -12.24
CA PHE A 9 -6.26 -6.68 -11.98
C PHE A 9 -5.38 -5.67 -12.73
N ALA A 10 -5.69 -5.36 -13.99
CA ALA A 10 -4.99 -4.33 -14.75
C ALA A 10 -5.17 -2.93 -14.13
N ALA A 11 -6.39 -2.58 -13.72
CA ALA A 11 -6.67 -1.34 -13.03
C ALA A 11 -5.90 -1.23 -11.70
N ALA A 12 -5.87 -2.31 -10.90
CA ALA A 12 -5.09 -2.37 -9.67
C ALA A 12 -3.58 -2.22 -9.94
N TRP A 13 -3.07 -2.82 -11.02
CA TRP A 13 -1.68 -2.65 -11.43
C TRP A 13 -1.35 -1.19 -11.75
N VAL A 14 -2.16 -0.54 -12.59
CA VAL A 14 -1.97 0.87 -12.95
C VAL A 14 -2.04 1.75 -11.70
N PHE A 15 -3.02 1.51 -10.83
CA PHE A 15 -3.18 2.23 -9.58
C PHE A 15 -1.93 2.13 -8.69
N ILE A 16 -1.42 0.91 -8.44
CA ILE A 16 -0.25 0.69 -7.58
C ILE A 16 1.00 1.36 -8.16
N VAL A 17 1.24 1.18 -9.47
CA VAL A 17 2.39 1.78 -10.15
C VAL A 17 2.31 3.30 -10.11
N LEU A 18 1.14 3.87 -10.39
CA LEU A 18 0.92 5.32 -10.35
C LEU A 18 1.17 5.88 -8.95
N PHE A 19 0.62 5.25 -7.91
CA PHE A 19 0.83 5.69 -6.53
C PHE A 19 2.30 5.62 -6.12
N HIS A 20 3.01 4.54 -6.44
CA HIS A 20 4.45 4.51 -6.18
C HIS A 20 5.20 5.60 -6.95
N ALA A 21 4.88 5.82 -8.23
CA ALA A 21 5.56 6.84 -9.04
C ALA A 21 5.33 8.26 -8.50
N VAL A 22 4.09 8.60 -8.13
CA VAL A 22 3.75 9.92 -7.60
C VAL A 22 4.36 10.13 -6.21
N CYS A 23 4.24 9.16 -5.30
CA CYS A 23 4.90 9.22 -3.98
C CYS A 23 6.41 9.36 -4.11
N GLY A 24 7.04 8.53 -4.96
CA GLY A 24 8.49 8.57 -5.19
C GLY A 24 8.95 9.91 -5.72
N THR A 25 8.26 10.44 -6.73
CA THR A 25 8.57 11.75 -7.33
C THR A 25 8.41 12.87 -6.31
N PHE A 26 7.30 12.89 -5.55
CA PHE A 26 7.07 13.88 -4.50
C PHE A 26 8.19 13.86 -3.45
N LEU A 27 8.56 12.68 -2.95
CA LEU A 27 9.60 12.52 -1.93
C LEU A 27 10.99 12.94 -2.43
N ILE A 28 11.31 12.66 -3.69
CA ILE A 28 12.55 13.13 -4.33
C ILE A 28 12.53 14.66 -4.46
N CYS A 29 11.41 15.26 -4.85
CA CYS A 29 11.27 16.72 -4.88
C CYS A 29 11.43 17.34 -3.48
N VAL A 30 10.83 16.74 -2.45
CA VAL A 30 11.00 17.16 -1.05
C VAL A 30 12.46 17.05 -0.64
N ALA A 31 13.15 15.94 -0.95
CA ALA A 31 14.56 15.76 -0.67
C ALA A 31 15.45 16.82 -1.34
N MET A 32 15.21 17.11 -2.62
CA MET A 32 15.90 18.19 -3.34
C MET A 32 15.63 19.55 -2.72
N THR A 33 14.41 19.80 -2.26
CA THR A 33 14.02 21.06 -1.61
C THR A 33 14.74 21.22 -0.27
N TYR A 34 14.82 20.17 0.56
CA TYR A 34 15.64 20.19 1.78
C TYR A 34 17.09 20.53 1.50
N TRP A 35 17.65 19.99 0.40
CA TRP A 35 19.01 20.32 0.00
C TRP A 35 19.15 21.78 -0.43
N TYR A 36 18.24 22.26 -1.27
CA TYR A 36 18.18 23.65 -1.73
C TYR A 36 18.11 24.63 -0.55
N LEU A 37 17.29 24.33 0.45
CA LEU A 37 17.13 25.13 1.66
C LEU A 37 18.40 25.25 2.52
N THR A 38 19.42 24.40 2.27
CA THR A 38 20.73 24.49 2.94
C THR A 38 21.75 25.33 2.16
N THR A 39 21.37 25.94 1.03
CA THR A 39 22.28 26.64 0.12
C THR A 39 21.97 28.13 -0.03
N GLY A 40 23.00 28.94 -0.24
CA GLY A 40 22.86 30.38 -0.51
C GLY A 40 22.20 31.13 0.65
N ILE A 41 21.20 31.96 0.34
CA ILE A 41 20.45 32.76 1.32
C ILE A 41 19.33 31.97 2.02
N ALA A 42 18.98 30.78 1.53
CA ALA A 42 17.86 30.01 2.05
C ALA A 42 17.98 29.61 3.55
N PRO A 43 19.18 29.34 4.12
CA PRO A 43 19.33 29.09 5.55
C PRO A 43 18.85 30.24 6.43
N LEU A 44 18.97 31.48 5.97
CA LEU A 44 18.44 32.65 6.68
C LEU A 44 16.92 32.55 6.79
N CYS A 45 16.23 32.22 5.68
CA CYS A 45 14.79 31.99 5.69
C CYS A 45 14.40 30.80 6.58
N VAL A 46 15.16 29.71 6.55
CA VAL A 46 14.90 28.52 7.38
C VAL A 46 14.98 28.82 8.87
N SER A 47 15.87 29.70 9.31
CA SER A 47 15.97 30.10 10.73
C SER A 47 14.68 30.73 11.27
N ILE A 48 13.82 31.24 10.39
CA ILE A 48 12.56 31.89 10.77
C ILE A 48 11.48 30.84 11.09
N TRP A 49 11.51 29.66 10.46
CA TRP A 49 10.49 28.62 10.65
C TRP A 49 10.99 27.33 11.32
N SER A 50 12.30 27.08 11.38
CA SER A 50 12.90 25.87 11.98
C SER A 50 13.58 26.21 13.31
N LEU A 51 13.25 25.48 14.39
CA LEU A 51 13.85 25.73 15.72
C LEU A 51 15.37 25.53 15.73
N LYS A 52 15.86 24.56 14.94
CA LYS A 52 17.29 24.24 14.83
C LYS A 52 17.92 24.75 13.53
N GLY A 53 17.23 25.65 12.83
CA GLY A 53 17.64 26.09 11.51
C GLY A 53 17.84 24.92 10.54
N VAL A 54 19.00 24.89 9.88
CA VAL A 54 19.34 23.90 8.84
C VAL A 54 20.16 22.69 9.34
N GLU A 55 20.47 22.62 10.64
CA GLU A 55 21.43 21.64 11.21
C GLU A 55 21.15 20.20 10.74
N ASN A 56 19.88 19.80 10.74
CA ASN A 56 19.46 18.43 10.40
C ASN A 56 18.82 18.31 9.01
N TYR A 57 18.74 19.39 8.23
CA TYR A 57 17.97 19.40 6.97
C TYR A 57 18.59 18.48 5.90
N ARG A 58 19.92 18.36 5.86
CA ARG A 58 20.59 17.40 4.97
C ARG A 58 20.24 15.96 5.33
N PHE A 59 20.20 15.65 6.62
CA PHE A 59 19.79 14.33 7.10
C PHE A 59 18.32 14.04 6.72
N TYR A 60 17.41 14.99 6.95
CA TYR A 60 16.01 14.84 6.56
C TYR A 60 15.85 14.60 5.05
N GLY A 61 16.55 15.40 4.23
CA GLY A 61 16.56 15.24 2.78
C GLY A 61 17.07 13.87 2.33
N VAL A 62 18.15 13.36 2.94
CA VAL A 62 18.66 12.01 2.64
C VAL A 62 17.62 10.94 2.95
N VAL A 63 16.96 11.00 4.11
CA VAL A 63 15.97 10.00 4.49
C VAL A 63 14.74 10.03 3.57
N PHE A 64 14.20 11.22 3.27
CA PHE A 64 13.12 11.36 2.28
C PHE A 64 13.56 10.84 0.90
N GLY A 65 14.80 11.11 0.48
CA GLY A 65 15.37 10.61 -0.76
C GLY A 65 15.50 9.08 -0.79
N ILE A 66 15.88 8.45 0.33
CA ILE A 66 15.91 6.99 0.46
C ILE A 66 14.50 6.42 0.28
N VAL A 67 13.50 6.93 0.99
CA VAL A 67 12.11 6.45 0.88
C VAL A 67 11.56 6.68 -0.53
N GLY A 68 11.83 7.84 -1.14
CA GLY A 68 11.49 8.12 -2.53
C GLY A 68 12.15 7.14 -3.51
N GLY A 69 13.43 6.83 -3.29
CA GLY A 69 14.16 5.81 -4.04
C GLY A 69 13.56 4.42 -3.90
N MET A 70 13.08 4.04 -2.71
CA MET A 70 12.37 2.76 -2.48
C MET A 70 11.10 2.64 -3.33
N HIS A 71 10.31 3.72 -3.43
CA HIS A 71 9.18 3.76 -4.35
C HIS A 71 9.62 3.60 -5.81
N GLY A 72 10.68 4.28 -6.22
CA GLY A 72 11.23 4.20 -7.58
C GLY A 72 11.72 2.79 -7.96
N VAL A 73 12.45 2.12 -7.06
CA VAL A 73 12.88 0.73 -7.23
C VAL A 73 11.67 -0.18 -7.46
N ARG A 74 10.57 0.03 -6.73
CA ARG A 74 9.36 -0.78 -6.92
C ARG A 74 8.64 -0.55 -8.22
N VAL A 75 8.58 0.69 -8.70
CA VAL A 75 8.06 0.98 -10.04
C VAL A 75 8.89 0.23 -11.09
N LEU A 76 10.22 0.31 -11.00
CA LEU A 76 11.11 -0.39 -11.92
C LEU A 76 10.92 -1.91 -11.88
N ASP A 77 10.85 -2.50 -10.69
CA ASP A 77 10.61 -3.94 -10.53
C ASP A 77 9.29 -4.37 -11.19
N LEU A 78 8.18 -3.66 -10.90
CA LEU A 78 6.86 -3.97 -11.47
C LEU A 78 6.84 -3.87 -13.00
N ILE A 79 7.50 -2.85 -13.56
CA ILE A 79 7.61 -2.67 -15.02
C ILE A 79 8.46 -3.77 -15.65
N VAL A 80 9.65 -4.03 -15.11
CA VAL A 80 10.58 -5.05 -15.63
C VAL A 80 9.94 -6.44 -15.59
N MET A 81 9.25 -6.77 -14.49
CA MET A 81 8.52 -8.03 -14.35
C MET A 81 7.38 -8.15 -15.36
N SER A 82 6.64 -7.06 -15.59
CA SER A 82 5.53 -7.07 -16.54
C SER A 82 6.01 -7.23 -17.99
N ILE A 83 7.13 -6.60 -18.35
CA ILE A 83 7.77 -6.75 -19.67
C ILE A 83 8.28 -8.18 -19.86
N ARG A 84 9.03 -8.72 -18.89
CA ARG A 84 9.57 -10.09 -18.96
C ARG A 84 8.49 -11.15 -19.03
N GLY A 85 7.40 -10.96 -18.28
CA GLY A 85 6.25 -11.86 -18.27
C GLY A 85 5.31 -11.70 -19.46
N ARG A 86 5.50 -10.67 -20.31
CA ARG A 86 4.56 -10.21 -21.36
C ARG A 86 3.12 -10.07 -20.86
N GLN A 87 2.94 -9.86 -19.57
CA GLN A 87 1.68 -9.81 -18.86
C GLN A 87 1.88 -8.96 -17.60
N LEU A 88 0.86 -8.21 -17.20
CA LEU A 88 0.91 -7.42 -15.97
C LEU A 88 1.12 -8.35 -14.78
N ARG A 89 2.17 -8.11 -14.00
CA ARG A 89 2.49 -8.87 -12.79
C ARG A 89 2.68 -7.90 -11.62
N LEU A 90 1.86 -8.06 -10.58
CA LEU A 90 1.99 -7.37 -9.30
C LEU A 90 2.85 -8.14 -8.30
N ARG A 91 2.90 -9.47 -8.47
CA ARG A 91 3.58 -10.38 -7.56
C ARG A 91 5.07 -10.41 -7.87
N SER A 92 5.89 -10.07 -6.88
CA SER A 92 7.33 -10.28 -6.95
C SER A 92 7.64 -11.75 -6.63
N GLU A 93 7.61 -12.63 -7.62
CA GLU A 93 8.20 -13.96 -7.42
C GLU A 93 9.70 -13.81 -7.16
N THR A 94 10.09 -13.99 -5.90
CA THR A 94 11.48 -14.04 -5.40
C THR A 94 12.34 -15.10 -6.11
N ASN A 95 11.73 -15.94 -6.96
CA ASN A 95 12.38 -16.95 -7.79
C ASN A 95 13.24 -16.37 -8.91
N VAL A 96 13.07 -15.10 -9.33
CA VAL A 96 13.80 -14.54 -10.48
C VAL A 96 15.29 -14.36 -10.20
N ILE A 97 15.68 -13.99 -8.98
CA ILE A 97 17.11 -13.91 -8.61
C ILE A 97 17.72 -15.32 -8.56
N ARG A 98 16.95 -16.33 -8.14
CA ARG A 98 17.38 -17.73 -8.12
C ARG A 98 17.51 -18.33 -9.53
N THR A 99 16.61 -18.00 -10.46
CA THR A 99 16.67 -18.51 -11.85
C THR A 99 17.73 -17.82 -12.71
N LEU A 100 18.00 -16.53 -12.48
CA LEU A 100 19.13 -15.84 -13.12
C LEU A 100 20.50 -16.31 -12.59
N MET A 101 20.55 -16.81 -11.35
CA MET A 101 21.79 -17.33 -10.73
C MET A 101 22.08 -18.81 -11.08
N LEU A 102 21.08 -19.59 -11.52
CA LEU A 102 21.23 -21.03 -11.78
C LEU A 102 21.37 -21.42 -13.25
N ASN A 103 21.37 -20.48 -14.19
CA ASN A 103 21.58 -20.79 -15.61
C ASN A 103 22.99 -20.36 -16.08
N PRO A 104 24.02 -21.24 -15.93
CA PRO A 104 25.39 -20.93 -16.35
C PRO A 104 25.56 -20.80 -17.86
N MET A 105 24.52 -21.04 -18.66
CA MET A 105 24.61 -21.05 -20.12
C MET A 105 24.38 -19.67 -20.77
N ILE A 106 23.63 -18.76 -20.12
CA ILE A 106 23.39 -17.40 -20.64
C ILE A 106 24.54 -16.44 -20.28
N LEU A 107 25.32 -16.77 -19.25
CA LEU A 107 26.46 -15.95 -18.81
C LEU A 107 27.62 -15.96 -19.81
N LYS A 108 27.79 -17.02 -20.62
CA LYS A 108 28.90 -17.10 -21.59
C LYS A 108 28.72 -16.20 -22.82
N GLY A 109 27.50 -15.79 -23.15
CA GLY A 109 27.21 -14.93 -24.31
C GLY A 109 27.46 -13.44 -24.07
N LEU A 110 27.65 -13.00 -22.82
CA LEU A 110 27.78 -11.59 -22.46
C LEU A 110 29.15 -11.23 -21.86
N ILE A 111 30.17 -12.10 -22.03
CA ILE A 111 31.55 -11.86 -21.60
C ILE A 111 32.34 -11.26 -22.78
N LEU A 112 31.89 -10.11 -23.25
CA LEU A 112 32.75 -9.19 -23.99
C LEU A 112 32.35 -7.73 -23.73
N SER A 113 32.20 -7.37 -22.45
CA SER A 113 32.27 -5.96 -22.05
C SER A 113 32.98 -5.85 -20.71
N ARG A 114 34.30 -5.78 -20.80
CA ARG A 114 35.27 -5.67 -19.71
C ARG A 114 35.31 -4.23 -19.20
N ARG A 115 34.25 -3.70 -18.53
CA ARG A 115 34.36 -2.44 -17.76
C ARG A 115 33.20 -2.09 -16.81
N SER A 116 32.93 -2.87 -15.75
CA SER A 116 32.19 -2.34 -14.56
C SER A 116 32.18 -3.31 -13.36
N ARG A 117 33.34 -3.59 -12.74
CA ARG A 117 33.40 -4.44 -11.53
C ARG A 117 33.11 -3.72 -10.20
N LEU A 118 33.00 -2.38 -10.19
CA LEU A 118 32.64 -1.62 -8.98
C LEU A 118 31.14 -1.24 -8.89
N ALA A 119 30.41 -1.25 -10.01
CA ALA A 119 28.99 -0.84 -10.04
C ALA A 119 28.00 -1.94 -9.57
N SER A 120 28.45 -3.18 -9.38
CA SER A 120 27.56 -4.33 -9.10
C SER A 120 27.39 -4.69 -7.62
N LEU A 121 28.14 -4.07 -6.70
CA LEU A 121 28.10 -4.42 -5.28
C LEU A 121 26.94 -3.72 -4.53
N VAL A 122 26.75 -2.42 -4.78
CA VAL A 122 25.67 -1.62 -4.19
C VAL A 122 24.27 -2.15 -4.56
N PRO A 123 23.93 -2.42 -5.84
CA PRO A 123 22.61 -2.95 -6.18
C PRO A 123 22.35 -4.35 -5.60
N ARG A 124 23.40 -5.17 -5.43
CA ARG A 124 23.25 -6.51 -4.80
C ARG A 124 22.96 -6.42 -3.30
N SER A 125 23.65 -5.54 -2.58
CA SER A 125 23.42 -5.32 -1.14
C SER A 125 22.02 -4.74 -0.89
N LEU A 126 21.61 -3.75 -1.69
CA LEU A 126 20.27 -3.16 -1.60
C LEU A 126 19.18 -4.19 -1.92
N ALA A 127 19.35 -5.00 -2.97
CA ALA A 127 18.40 -6.07 -3.29
C ALA A 127 18.31 -7.14 -2.18
N GLN A 128 19.42 -7.47 -1.52
CA GLN A 128 19.43 -8.40 -0.39
C GLN A 128 18.71 -7.83 0.84
N MET A 129 18.98 -6.56 1.18
CA MET A 129 18.28 -5.88 2.27
C MET A 129 16.79 -5.74 1.98
N TRP A 130 16.44 -5.38 0.74
CA TRP A 130 15.07 -5.31 0.24
C TRP A 130 14.33 -6.64 0.46
N ASN A 131 14.93 -7.74 0.02
CA ASN A 131 14.32 -9.06 0.15
C ASN A 131 14.21 -9.53 1.60
N ARG A 132 15.07 -9.09 2.53
CA ARG A 132 14.90 -9.44 3.95
C ARG A 132 13.74 -8.71 4.60
N VAL A 133 13.52 -7.45 4.22
CA VAL A 133 12.52 -6.58 4.87
C VAL A 133 11.15 -6.77 4.23
N PHE A 134 11.08 -6.82 2.90
CA PHE A 134 9.83 -6.76 2.11
C PHE A 134 9.49 -8.04 1.34
N SER A 135 10.23 -9.15 1.51
CA SER A 135 9.80 -10.44 0.95
C SER A 135 8.55 -10.95 1.65
N ARG A 136 7.85 -11.89 1.01
CA ARG A 136 6.66 -12.58 1.50
C ARG A 136 6.85 -13.21 2.91
N GLN A 137 8.04 -13.73 3.19
CA GLN A 137 8.48 -14.24 4.51
C GLN A 137 9.35 -13.26 5.31
N GLY A 138 9.56 -12.04 4.79
CA GLY A 138 10.31 -10.99 5.46
C GLY A 138 9.58 -10.47 6.69
N PHE A 139 10.24 -9.60 7.46
CA PHE A 139 9.67 -9.04 8.70
C PHE A 139 8.33 -8.31 8.48
N PHE A 140 8.18 -7.63 7.34
CA PHE A 140 6.92 -6.98 6.94
C PHE A 140 6.13 -7.81 5.91
N GLY A 141 6.49 -9.07 5.72
CA GLY A 141 5.87 -9.98 4.77
C GLY A 141 4.47 -10.38 5.20
N VAL A 142 3.60 -10.56 4.20
CA VAL A 142 2.19 -10.96 4.39
C VAL A 142 2.05 -12.34 5.04
N GLU A 143 3.09 -13.19 4.97
CA GLU A 143 3.12 -14.52 5.57
C GLU A 143 3.91 -14.59 6.88
N SER A 144 4.29 -13.44 7.44
CA SER A 144 4.91 -13.42 8.77
C SER A 144 3.89 -13.79 9.85
N GLU A 145 4.32 -14.56 10.85
CA GLU A 145 3.50 -14.92 12.01
C GLU A 145 2.98 -13.69 12.77
N HIS A 146 3.73 -12.59 12.70
CA HIS A 146 3.46 -11.33 13.39
C HIS A 146 2.72 -10.30 12.53
N PHE A 147 2.28 -10.65 11.31
CA PHE A 147 1.70 -9.71 10.36
C PHE A 147 0.57 -8.86 10.96
N SER A 148 -0.34 -9.47 11.72
CA SER A 148 -1.47 -8.75 12.33
C SER A 148 -1.01 -7.75 13.39
N THR A 149 0.01 -8.09 14.19
CA THR A 149 0.54 -7.22 15.25
C THR A 149 1.34 -6.08 14.66
N VAL A 150 2.20 -6.36 13.66
CA VAL A 150 3.00 -5.36 12.95
C VAL A 150 2.08 -4.36 12.24
N TYR A 151 1.03 -4.86 11.59
CA TYR A 151 0.06 -4.00 10.92
C TYR A 151 -0.74 -3.15 11.92
N ALA A 152 -1.21 -3.72 13.04
CA ALA A 152 -1.90 -2.95 14.08
C ALA A 152 -1.00 -1.85 14.68
N LEU A 153 0.29 -2.16 14.91
CA LEU A 153 1.26 -1.18 15.37
C LEU A 153 1.51 -0.08 14.33
N GLN A 154 1.63 -0.45 13.05
CA GLN A 154 1.76 0.50 11.95
C GLN A 154 0.57 1.46 11.90
N GLU A 155 -0.66 0.95 11.95
CA GLU A 155 -1.88 1.77 11.96
C GLU A 155 -1.92 2.73 13.16
N LEU A 156 -1.55 2.24 14.36
CA LEU A 156 -1.44 3.08 15.55
C LEU A 156 -0.41 4.20 15.38
N LEU A 157 0.78 3.88 14.85
CA LEU A 157 1.84 4.85 14.61
C LEU A 157 1.43 5.90 13.57
N VAL A 158 0.72 5.47 12.51
CA VAL A 158 0.21 6.35 11.46
C VAL A 158 -0.87 7.27 12.01
N ALA A 159 -1.87 6.74 12.72
CA ALA A 159 -2.94 7.52 13.33
C ALA A 159 -2.37 8.54 14.33
N SER A 160 -1.41 8.13 15.16
CA SER A 160 -0.73 9.03 16.11
C SER A 160 0.05 10.13 15.38
N SER A 161 0.80 9.77 14.33
CA SER A 161 1.57 10.72 13.53
C SER A 161 0.69 11.72 12.80
N GLN A 162 -0.41 11.25 12.19
CA GLN A 162 -1.39 12.11 11.50
C GLN A 162 -2.14 13.01 12.49
N THR A 163 -2.47 12.51 13.68
CA THR A 163 -3.10 13.32 14.74
C THR A 163 -2.16 14.43 15.21
N TYR A 164 -0.88 14.12 15.41
CA TYR A 164 0.13 15.15 15.74
C TYR A 164 0.26 16.19 14.63
N GLN A 165 0.32 15.76 13.37
CA GLN A 165 0.38 16.65 12.21
C GLN A 165 -0.86 17.52 12.08
N LEU A 166 -2.03 17.00 12.42
CA LEU A 166 -3.30 17.74 12.44
C LEU A 166 -3.35 18.77 13.57
N TYR A 167 -2.87 18.42 14.77
CA TYR A 167 -2.74 19.37 15.87
C TYR A 167 -1.83 20.54 15.47
N ARG A 168 -0.69 20.23 14.84
CA ARG A 168 0.22 21.25 14.31
C ARG A 168 -0.45 22.10 13.23
N ALA A 169 -1.19 21.48 12.31
CA ALA A 169 -1.94 22.20 11.30
C ALA A 169 -2.97 23.15 11.91
N SER A 170 -3.70 22.74 12.94
CA SER A 170 -4.68 23.61 13.61
C SER A 170 -4.05 24.87 14.22
N ASN A 171 -2.79 24.79 14.64
CA ASN A 171 -2.08 25.93 15.23
C ASN A 171 -1.30 26.77 14.20
N LEU A 172 -0.91 26.18 13.07
CA LEU A 172 0.04 26.76 12.12
C LEU A 172 -0.55 27.02 10.73
N LEU A 173 -1.74 26.52 10.41
CA LEU A 173 -2.35 26.69 9.10
C LEU A 173 -3.46 27.74 9.17
N PRO A 174 -3.24 28.98 8.69
CA PRO A 174 -4.26 30.02 8.74
C PRO A 174 -5.47 29.72 7.85
N ARG A 175 -5.30 28.83 6.86
CA ARG A 175 -6.35 28.41 5.92
C ARG A 175 -7.27 27.39 6.58
N SER A 176 -8.45 27.84 7.02
CA SER A 176 -9.52 27.00 7.60
C SER A 176 -9.85 25.80 6.71
N GLU A 177 -9.96 26.00 5.40
CA GLU A 177 -10.38 24.96 4.44
C GLU A 177 -9.44 23.75 4.46
N LEU A 178 -8.13 24.00 4.42
CA LEU A 178 -7.14 22.92 4.44
C LEU A 178 -7.08 22.22 5.80
N ASN A 179 -7.31 22.96 6.89
CA ASN A 179 -7.41 22.37 8.21
C ASN A 179 -8.63 21.44 8.30
N VAL A 180 -9.80 21.88 7.83
CA VAL A 180 -11.02 21.06 7.76
C VAL A 180 -10.81 19.81 6.91
N ILE A 181 -10.14 19.94 5.76
CA ILE A 181 -9.79 18.78 4.90
C ILE A 181 -8.93 17.77 5.67
N MET A 182 -7.91 18.21 6.42
CA MET A 182 -7.07 17.30 7.20
C MET A 182 -7.84 16.63 8.34
N VAL A 183 -8.72 17.35 9.04
CA VAL A 183 -9.62 16.77 10.06
C VAL A 183 -10.50 15.70 9.40
N ALA A 184 -11.16 16.04 8.30
CA ALA A 184 -12.07 15.16 7.60
C ALA A 184 -11.36 13.88 7.12
N LEU A 185 -10.16 14.00 6.55
CA LEU A 185 -9.35 12.86 6.13
C LEU A 185 -8.98 11.95 7.32
N LEU A 186 -8.57 12.51 8.47
CA LEU A 186 -8.25 11.71 9.66
C LEU A 186 -9.48 10.98 10.22
N VAL A 187 -10.61 11.69 10.37
CA VAL A 187 -11.87 11.09 10.84
C VAL A 187 -12.33 9.99 9.88
N THR A 188 -12.24 10.24 8.58
CA THR A 188 -12.58 9.26 7.54
C THR A 188 -11.67 8.04 7.63
N ASN A 189 -10.38 8.21 7.93
CA ASN A 189 -9.46 7.08 8.12
C ASN A 189 -9.91 6.16 9.26
N CYS A 190 -10.20 6.75 10.42
CA CYS A 190 -10.66 6.03 11.61
C CYS A 190 -12.00 5.32 11.37
N TRP A 191 -12.96 6.04 10.79
CA TRP A 191 -14.30 5.49 10.51
C TRP A 191 -14.23 4.35 9.49
N THR A 192 -13.48 4.53 8.40
CA THR A 192 -13.43 3.57 7.30
C THR A 192 -12.80 2.26 7.74
N THR A 193 -11.77 2.32 8.59
CA THR A 193 -11.17 1.12 9.19
C THR A 193 -12.19 0.31 9.97
N ALA A 194 -12.96 0.95 10.86
CA ALA A 194 -14.00 0.29 11.64
C ALA A 194 -15.15 -0.24 10.75
N THR A 195 -15.57 0.54 9.76
CA THR A 195 -16.68 0.22 8.86
C THR A 195 -16.35 -0.98 7.99
N ILE A 196 -15.19 -0.99 7.33
CA ILE A 196 -14.78 -2.12 6.49
C ILE A 196 -14.68 -3.41 7.33
N GLN A 197 -14.16 -3.30 8.56
CA GLN A 197 -14.09 -4.44 9.48
C GLN A 197 -15.46 -4.97 9.91
N ILE A 198 -16.51 -4.14 9.94
CA ILE A 198 -17.89 -4.57 10.24
C ILE A 198 -18.58 -5.17 9.02
N PHE A 199 -18.50 -4.51 7.86
CA PHE A 199 -19.20 -4.93 6.65
C PHE A 199 -18.56 -6.15 5.98
N LEU A 200 -17.22 -6.26 5.97
CA LEU A 200 -16.49 -7.35 5.32
C LEU A 200 -16.07 -8.46 6.28
N ARG A 201 -16.74 -8.60 7.45
CA ARG A 201 -16.49 -9.72 8.40
C ARG A 201 -16.57 -11.09 7.75
N LYS A 202 -17.45 -11.25 6.76
CA LYS A 202 -17.67 -12.52 6.05
C LYS A 202 -16.51 -12.88 5.10
N SER A 203 -15.75 -11.90 4.62
CA SER A 203 -14.65 -12.09 3.68
C SER A 203 -13.40 -11.37 4.16
N LEU A 204 -12.74 -11.95 5.16
CA LEU A 204 -11.58 -11.36 5.83
C LEU A 204 -10.46 -10.91 4.87
N GLN A 205 -10.23 -11.67 3.79
CA GLN A 205 -9.20 -11.35 2.79
C GLN A 205 -9.56 -10.12 1.96
N LEU A 206 -10.82 -10.00 1.53
CA LEU A 206 -11.33 -8.86 0.79
C LEU A 206 -11.34 -7.60 1.68
N GLY A 207 -11.79 -7.76 2.92
CA GLY A 207 -11.75 -6.71 3.95
C GLY A 207 -10.36 -6.12 4.12
N ARG A 208 -9.34 -6.97 4.27
CA ARG A 208 -7.94 -6.52 4.41
C ARG A 208 -7.45 -5.73 3.20
N VAL A 209 -7.68 -6.22 1.98
CA VAL A 209 -7.24 -5.52 0.76
C VAL A 209 -7.89 -4.13 0.67
N PHE A 210 -9.19 -4.03 0.92
CA PHE A 210 -9.90 -2.74 0.91
C PHE A 210 -9.41 -1.81 2.02
N THR A 211 -9.28 -2.27 3.26
CA THR A 211 -8.80 -1.44 4.37
C THR A 211 -7.40 -0.90 4.09
N ILE A 212 -6.47 -1.77 3.67
CA ILE A 212 -5.08 -1.36 3.42
C ILE A 212 -5.01 -0.38 2.26
N THR A 213 -5.75 -0.64 1.17
CA THR A 213 -5.79 0.25 0.00
C THR A 213 -6.36 1.61 0.37
N TYR A 214 -7.48 1.64 1.09
CA TYR A 214 -8.15 2.89 1.46
C TYR A 214 -7.31 3.71 2.46
N ASN A 215 -6.71 3.06 3.47
CA ASN A 215 -5.79 3.75 4.38
C ASN A 215 -4.60 4.35 3.61
N ALA A 216 -4.04 3.63 2.64
CA ALA A 216 -2.98 4.17 1.78
C ALA A 216 -3.45 5.39 0.97
N MET A 217 -4.68 5.39 0.44
CA MET A 217 -5.25 6.54 -0.28
C MET A 217 -5.44 7.76 0.61
N ILE A 218 -6.02 7.59 1.81
CA ILE A 218 -6.22 8.67 2.77
C ILE A 218 -4.86 9.21 3.26
N GLY A 219 -3.93 8.31 3.58
CA GLY A 219 -2.56 8.65 3.92
C GLY A 219 -1.89 9.48 2.82
N PHE A 220 -2.01 9.04 1.56
CA PHE A 220 -1.49 9.77 0.40
C PHE A 220 -2.07 11.19 0.29
N GLY A 221 -3.39 11.33 0.47
CA GLY A 221 -4.05 12.64 0.53
C GLY A 221 -3.42 13.55 1.58
N MET A 222 -3.25 13.03 2.80
CA MET A 222 -2.71 13.77 3.95
C MET A 222 -1.26 14.20 3.78
N VAL A 223 -0.37 13.31 3.33
CA VAL A 223 1.08 13.59 3.32
C VAL A 223 1.66 13.97 1.97
N THR A 224 0.87 13.88 0.90
CA THR A 224 1.31 14.29 -0.44
C THR A 224 0.42 15.40 -1.00
N ILE A 225 -0.89 15.18 -1.10
CA ILE A 225 -1.80 16.15 -1.75
C ILE A 225 -1.91 17.45 -0.94
N VAL A 226 -2.16 17.37 0.36
CA VAL A 226 -2.29 18.58 1.20
C VAL A 226 -1.01 19.43 1.19
N PRO A 227 0.20 18.88 1.43
CA PRO A 227 1.44 19.66 1.31
C PRO A 227 1.65 20.27 -0.08
N LEU A 228 1.27 19.57 -1.16
CA LEU A 228 1.34 20.13 -2.52
C LEU A 228 0.39 21.32 -2.70
N LEU A 229 -0.85 21.25 -2.20
CA LEU A 229 -1.80 22.36 -2.27
C LEU A 229 -1.29 23.62 -1.53
N ILE A 230 -0.54 23.42 -0.44
CA ILE A 230 0.10 24.51 0.29
C ILE A 230 1.30 25.05 -0.49
N PHE A 231 2.15 24.17 -1.04
CA PHE A 231 3.44 24.57 -1.62
C PHE A 231 3.36 25.11 -3.06
N VAL A 232 2.44 24.62 -3.89
CA VAL A 232 2.33 25.01 -5.31
C VAL A 232 2.13 26.52 -5.52
N PRO A 233 1.24 27.21 -4.79
CA PRO A 233 1.11 28.67 -4.91
C PRO A 233 2.41 29.43 -4.67
N TYR A 234 3.25 28.95 -3.75
CA TYR A 234 4.54 29.58 -3.46
C TYR A 234 5.53 29.40 -4.61
N ILE A 235 5.62 28.22 -5.21
CA ILE A 235 6.49 28.02 -6.39
C ILE A 235 6.03 28.92 -7.55
N GLN A 236 4.72 29.05 -7.77
CA GLN A 236 4.19 29.89 -8.85
C GLN A 236 4.49 31.39 -8.64
N ALA A 237 4.51 31.83 -7.37
CA ALA A 237 4.85 33.20 -6.98
C ALA A 237 6.37 33.44 -6.87
N PHE A 238 7.18 32.39 -6.81
CA PHE A 238 8.63 32.48 -6.67
C PHE A 238 9.33 32.51 -8.04
N ASP A 239 10.30 33.40 -8.20
CA ASP A 239 11.20 33.42 -9.35
C ASP A 239 12.46 32.62 -9.00
N LEU A 240 12.59 31.43 -9.57
CA LEU A 240 13.72 30.54 -9.36
C LEU A 240 15.04 31.12 -9.90
N GLN A 241 14.99 31.96 -10.94
CA GLN A 241 16.19 32.51 -11.57
C GLN A 241 16.79 33.61 -10.70
N ASN A 242 15.95 34.52 -10.22
CA ASN A 242 16.38 35.65 -9.38
C ASN A 242 16.42 35.30 -7.88
N ARG A 243 15.93 34.11 -7.50
CA ARG A 243 15.78 33.65 -6.10
C ARG A 243 14.97 34.61 -5.22
N THR A 244 14.00 35.30 -5.81
CA THR A 244 13.13 36.29 -5.15
C THR A 244 11.67 36.00 -5.46
N PHE A 245 10.77 36.49 -4.61
CA PHE A 245 9.34 36.47 -4.94
C PHE A 245 9.05 37.50 -6.04
N LYS A 246 8.17 37.15 -7.00
CA LYS A 246 7.77 38.03 -8.11
C LYS A 246 7.18 39.35 -7.63
N HIS A 247 6.53 39.33 -6.46
CA HIS A 247 5.98 40.52 -5.82
C HIS A 247 6.91 40.91 -4.66
N GLN A 248 7.70 41.97 -4.84
CA GLN A 248 8.68 42.40 -3.85
C GLN A 248 8.04 42.78 -2.50
N ASN A 249 6.78 43.27 -2.53
CA ASN A 249 6.00 43.60 -1.33
C ASN A 249 5.60 42.38 -0.49
N PHE A 250 5.72 41.16 -1.03
CA PHE A 250 5.33 39.92 -0.33
C PHE A 250 6.11 39.70 0.97
N ILE A 251 7.36 40.15 1.03
CA ILE A 251 8.23 40.02 2.22
C ILE A 251 8.00 41.16 3.23
N TYR A 252 7.49 42.31 2.78
CA TYR A 252 7.29 43.49 3.62
C TYR A 252 5.88 43.58 4.22
N ASP A 253 4.90 42.93 3.60
CA ASP A 253 3.56 42.82 4.16
C ASP A 253 3.54 41.72 5.24
N PRO A 254 3.20 42.05 6.51
CA PRO A 254 3.28 41.11 7.62
C PRO A 254 2.35 39.90 7.45
N VAL A 255 1.19 40.06 6.81
CA VAL A 255 0.19 38.99 6.70
C VAL A 255 0.65 37.84 5.78
N PRO A 256 1.01 38.07 4.50
CA PRO A 256 1.50 37.02 3.61
C PRO A 256 2.83 36.45 4.08
N PHE A 257 3.70 37.28 4.68
CA PHE A 257 4.98 36.82 5.21
C PHE A 257 4.80 35.84 6.38
N VAL A 258 4.01 36.20 7.41
CA VAL A 258 3.74 35.31 8.55
C VAL A 258 3.03 34.04 8.08
N THR A 259 2.05 34.17 7.17
CA THR A 259 1.36 33.01 6.59
C THR A 259 2.34 32.05 5.92
N MET A 260 3.25 32.58 5.09
CA MET A 260 4.31 31.78 4.47
C MET A 260 5.19 31.08 5.51
N VAL A 261 5.65 31.79 6.54
CA VAL A 261 6.49 31.20 7.59
C VAL A 261 5.79 30.05 8.29
N LEU A 262 4.51 30.23 8.65
CA LEU A 262 3.73 29.21 9.35
C LEU A 262 3.42 28.00 8.45
N GLU A 263 3.06 28.23 7.18
CA GLU A 263 2.81 27.17 6.19
C GLU A 263 4.10 26.37 5.89
N ASN A 264 5.25 27.03 5.76
CA ASN A 264 6.54 26.35 5.61
C ASN A 264 6.95 25.59 6.87
N ARG A 265 6.66 26.12 8.06
CA ARG A 265 6.86 25.39 9.33
C ARG A 265 6.02 24.13 9.40
N LEU A 266 4.85 24.10 8.77
CA LEU A 266 4.01 22.91 8.71
C LEU A 266 4.58 21.88 7.71
N ILE A 267 4.97 22.32 6.51
CA ILE A 267 5.48 21.46 5.43
C ILE A 267 6.86 20.88 5.77
N PHE A 268 7.79 21.71 6.24
CA PHE A 268 9.14 21.29 6.56
C PHE A 268 9.27 20.89 8.02
N ALA A 269 10.23 20.01 8.31
CA ALA A 269 10.50 19.56 9.65
C ALA A 269 11.05 20.70 10.49
N ALA A 270 10.34 21.06 11.55
CA ALA A 270 10.81 22.03 12.54
C ALA A 270 11.77 21.41 13.57
N GLY A 271 11.79 20.07 13.66
CA GLY A 271 12.63 19.29 14.57
C GLY A 271 12.50 17.79 14.33
N LEU A 272 13.19 16.97 15.13
CA LEU A 272 13.27 15.53 14.90
C LEU A 272 11.93 14.81 15.10
N LEU A 273 11.14 15.16 16.12
CA LEU A 273 9.82 14.58 16.33
C LEU A 273 8.90 14.86 15.14
N ASP A 274 8.88 16.11 14.69
CA ASP A 274 8.09 16.57 13.56
C ASP A 274 8.53 15.92 12.23
N PHE A 275 9.83 15.68 12.08
CA PHE A 275 10.36 14.89 10.98
C PHE A 275 9.88 13.43 11.05
N THR A 276 9.96 12.80 12.23
CA THR A 276 9.55 11.41 12.43
C THR A 276 8.06 11.21 12.15
N THR A 277 7.19 12.11 12.59
CA THR A 277 5.74 12.02 12.32
C THR A 277 5.40 12.28 10.85
N LYS A 278 6.25 13.00 10.11
CA LYS A 278 6.11 13.12 8.65
C LYS A 278 6.55 11.87 7.89
N ILE A 279 7.63 11.22 8.30
CA ILE A 279 8.17 10.06 7.56
C ILE A 279 7.34 8.78 7.77
N ILE A 280 6.75 8.60 8.96
CA ILE A 280 5.97 7.39 9.31
C ILE A 280 4.83 7.11 8.31
N PRO A 281 3.95 8.07 7.96
CA PRO A 281 2.90 7.82 6.98
C PRO A 281 3.42 7.49 5.58
N HIS A 282 4.56 8.05 5.14
CA HIS A 282 5.15 7.70 3.84
C HIS A 282 5.64 6.24 3.81
N LEU A 283 6.30 5.80 4.88
CA LEU A 283 6.71 4.39 5.04
C LEU A 283 5.49 3.47 5.10
N SER A 284 4.41 3.90 5.75
CA SER A 284 3.16 3.16 5.80
C SER A 284 2.54 2.99 4.41
N ILE A 285 2.45 4.06 3.60
CA ILE A 285 1.94 3.97 2.22
C ILE A 285 2.78 2.98 1.40
N MET A 286 4.11 3.06 1.53
CA MET A 286 5.02 2.14 0.86
C MET A 286 4.71 0.68 1.21
N LEU A 287 4.59 0.38 2.50
CA LEU A 287 4.30 -0.96 2.99
C LEU A 287 2.91 -1.43 2.54
N SER A 288 1.89 -0.59 2.68
CA SER A 288 0.51 -0.90 2.28
C SER A 288 0.40 -1.25 0.80
N LEU A 289 1.06 -0.49 -0.09
CA LEU A 289 1.06 -0.78 -1.53
C LEU A 289 1.79 -2.10 -1.86
N VAL A 290 2.89 -2.39 -1.18
CA VAL A 290 3.61 -3.67 -1.32
C VAL A 290 2.74 -4.82 -0.84
N THR A 291 2.11 -4.71 0.33
CA THR A 291 1.22 -5.72 0.88
C THR A 291 0.02 -5.98 -0.03
N VAL A 292 -0.62 -4.94 -0.57
CA VAL A 292 -1.72 -5.10 -1.54
C VAL A 292 -1.24 -5.81 -2.81
N SER A 293 -0.05 -5.47 -3.31
CA SER A 293 0.53 -6.12 -4.49
C SER A 293 0.73 -7.63 -4.30
N GLU A 294 1.10 -8.07 -3.09
CA GLU A 294 1.29 -9.48 -2.75
C GLU A 294 -0.03 -10.22 -2.46
N LEU A 295 -1.09 -9.50 -2.07
CA LEU A 295 -2.41 -10.07 -1.79
C LEU A 295 -3.28 -10.30 -3.04
N LEU A 296 -2.98 -9.59 -4.13
CA LEU A 296 -3.73 -9.63 -5.38
C LEU A 296 -3.21 -10.71 -6.34
N GLU A 297 -4.11 -11.55 -6.82
CA GLU A 297 -3.84 -12.59 -7.81
C GLU A 297 -4.68 -12.37 -9.06
N ARG A 298 -4.12 -12.65 -10.24
CA ARG A 298 -4.85 -12.55 -11.51
C ARG A 298 -5.70 -13.80 -11.70
N GLY A 299 -7.00 -13.62 -11.89
CA GLY A 299 -7.89 -14.69 -12.30
C GLY A 299 -7.74 -14.96 -13.80
N ASP A 300 -7.29 -16.17 -14.15
CA ASP A 300 -7.35 -16.62 -15.53
C ASP A 300 -8.80 -16.95 -15.88
N ILE A 301 -9.32 -16.30 -16.93
CA ILE A 301 -10.59 -16.70 -17.53
C ILE A 301 -10.31 -18.04 -18.23
N LYS A 302 -10.54 -19.14 -17.52
CA LYS A 302 -10.61 -20.45 -18.16
C LYS A 302 -11.90 -20.45 -18.99
N VAL A 303 -11.76 -20.13 -20.27
CA VAL A 303 -12.79 -20.46 -21.26
C VAL A 303 -12.96 -21.97 -21.18
N ALA A 304 -14.04 -22.43 -20.57
CA ALA A 304 -14.41 -23.84 -20.64
C ALA A 304 -14.55 -24.18 -22.13
N PRO A 305 -13.87 -25.21 -22.66
CA PRO A 305 -14.24 -25.71 -23.97
C PRO A 305 -15.69 -26.16 -23.84
N SER A 306 -16.57 -25.53 -24.63
CA SER A 306 -17.96 -25.92 -24.74
C SER A 306 -18.01 -27.42 -25.06
N THR A 307 -18.44 -28.22 -24.10
CA THR A 307 -18.92 -29.57 -24.31
C THR A 307 -20.18 -29.43 -25.16
N GLY A 308 -20.05 -29.57 -26.47
CA GLY A 308 -21.13 -29.27 -27.39
C GLY A 308 -20.85 -29.76 -28.81
N GLY A 309 -20.68 -31.08 -28.96
CA GLY A 309 -20.81 -31.76 -30.26
C GLY A 309 -22.01 -32.73 -30.20
N PRO A 310 -22.91 -32.73 -31.19
CA PRO A 310 -24.15 -33.51 -31.15
C PRO A 310 -23.86 -34.99 -31.42
N SER A 311 -24.06 -35.83 -30.41
CA SER A 311 -24.04 -37.29 -30.57
C SER A 311 -25.41 -37.76 -31.05
N ILE A 312 -25.45 -38.11 -32.33
CA ILE A 312 -26.52 -38.79 -33.06
C ILE A 312 -27.10 -39.95 -32.23
N GLN A 313 -28.42 -39.91 -32.02
CA GLN A 313 -29.20 -41.06 -31.57
C GLN A 313 -29.04 -42.18 -32.60
N THR A 314 -28.40 -43.27 -32.20
CA THR A 314 -28.48 -44.53 -32.91
C THR A 314 -29.46 -45.42 -32.16
N MET A 315 -30.64 -45.61 -32.75
CA MET A 315 -31.59 -46.65 -32.35
C MET A 315 -30.87 -48.00 -32.39
N ALA A 316 -30.87 -48.70 -31.26
CA ALA A 316 -30.56 -50.13 -31.21
C ALA A 316 -31.73 -50.84 -30.51
N VAL A 317 -32.57 -51.44 -31.34
CA VAL A 317 -33.59 -52.41 -30.97
C VAL A 317 -32.89 -53.70 -30.54
N GLN A 318 -33.22 -54.23 -29.35
CA GLN A 318 -32.99 -55.63 -28.99
C GLN A 318 -34.23 -56.17 -28.23
N PRO A 319 -34.52 -57.47 -28.36
CA PRO A 319 -35.88 -57.99 -28.43
C PRO A 319 -36.42 -58.53 -27.11
N LYS A 320 -37.73 -58.68 -27.13
CA LYS A 320 -38.60 -59.31 -26.15
C LYS A 320 -38.21 -60.78 -25.93
N GLY A 321 -37.73 -61.08 -24.72
CA GLY A 321 -37.54 -62.43 -24.19
C GLY A 321 -38.42 -62.66 -22.98
N SER A 322 -39.41 -63.54 -23.14
CA SER A 322 -40.37 -64.00 -22.14
C SER A 322 -39.68 -64.85 -21.07
N ASN A 323 -39.98 -64.63 -19.78
CA ASN A 323 -40.25 -65.72 -18.84
C ASN A 323 -40.89 -65.24 -17.53
N SER A 324 -41.84 -66.05 -17.09
CA SER A 324 -42.72 -65.96 -15.92
C SER A 324 -42.07 -66.42 -14.61
N ASN A 325 -42.60 -65.93 -13.48
CA ASN A 325 -42.95 -66.66 -12.22
C ASN A 325 -43.10 -65.59 -11.09
N ILE A 326 -44.31 -65.24 -10.64
CA ILE A 326 -45.19 -65.86 -9.62
C ILE A 326 -44.81 -65.53 -8.16
N SER A 327 -45.86 -65.14 -7.39
CA SER A 327 -45.99 -64.89 -5.93
C SER A 327 -45.69 -63.44 -5.51
N GLY A 328 -46.64 -62.62 -5.03
CA GLY A 328 -47.55 -62.81 -3.87
C GLY A 328 -46.76 -62.42 -2.60
N THR A 329 -47.14 -61.51 -1.69
CA THR A 329 -48.46 -61.10 -1.18
C THR A 329 -48.25 -59.95 -0.15
N ASP A 330 -49.21 -59.01 -0.03
CA ASP A 330 -49.70 -58.21 1.11
C ASP A 330 -48.77 -57.32 2.01
N THR A 331 -49.07 -56.01 2.17
CA THR A 331 -49.94 -55.34 3.19
C THR A 331 -49.34 -55.41 4.61
N GLN A 332 -48.98 -54.33 5.32
CA GLN A 332 -49.82 -53.40 6.12
C GLN A 332 -48.83 -52.51 6.94
N ALA A 333 -48.83 -51.18 6.86
CA ALA A 333 -49.54 -50.21 7.71
C ALA A 333 -49.37 -50.32 9.25
N SER A 334 -48.91 -49.19 9.83
CA SER A 334 -49.42 -48.52 11.05
C SER A 334 -48.63 -48.61 12.37
N THR A 335 -48.41 -47.39 12.94
CA THR A 335 -48.58 -46.97 14.36
C THR A 335 -47.66 -47.56 15.43
N GLU A 336 -47.28 -46.95 16.56
CA GLU A 336 -47.48 -45.64 17.21
C GLU A 336 -46.55 -45.61 18.45
N ASN A 337 -46.26 -44.39 18.93
CA ASN A 337 -46.06 -43.97 20.34
C ASN A 337 -45.21 -44.78 21.35
N SER A 338 -44.31 -44.05 22.05
CA SER A 338 -44.24 -44.05 23.53
C SER A 338 -43.25 -43.00 24.09
N GLN A 339 -43.84 -41.95 24.67
CA GLN A 339 -43.57 -41.36 26.01
C GLN A 339 -42.12 -41.13 26.55
N SER A 340 -41.86 -39.83 26.78
CA SER A 340 -41.01 -39.20 27.83
C SER A 340 -41.62 -39.41 29.25
N PRO A 341 -41.08 -38.96 30.43
CA PRO A 341 -39.86 -38.20 30.78
C PRO A 341 -39.08 -38.78 32.01
N ASN A 342 -37.97 -38.15 32.43
CA ASN A 342 -37.76 -37.78 33.86
C ASN A 342 -36.52 -36.88 34.09
N GLN A 343 -36.76 -35.79 34.81
CA GLN A 343 -35.79 -34.85 35.37
C GLN A 343 -35.08 -35.42 36.62
N TRP A 344 -33.85 -34.95 36.93
CA TRP A 344 -33.59 -34.20 38.19
C TRP A 344 -32.16 -33.62 38.33
N LYS A 345 -32.13 -32.41 38.92
CA LYS A 345 -31.20 -31.84 39.93
C LYS A 345 -29.93 -31.06 39.52
N ASN A 346 -30.09 -29.73 39.60
CA ASN A 346 -29.19 -28.70 40.16
C ASN A 346 -28.43 -29.20 41.44
N ARG A 347 -27.26 -28.70 41.92
CA ARG A 347 -26.52 -27.41 41.84
C ARG A 347 -25.09 -27.59 42.49
N PRO A 348 -24.31 -26.54 42.92
CA PRO A 348 -22.95 -26.20 42.44
C PRO A 348 -21.79 -26.33 43.47
N ASN A 349 -20.53 -26.03 43.11
CA ASN A 349 -19.61 -25.07 43.81
C ASN A 349 -18.10 -25.18 43.44
N VAL A 350 -17.51 -24.01 43.12
CA VAL A 350 -16.35 -23.32 43.75
C VAL A 350 -14.90 -23.86 43.59
N LEU A 351 -13.99 -22.88 43.42
CA LEU A 351 -12.51 -22.82 43.53
C LEU A 351 -11.78 -22.90 42.17
N ARG A 352 -10.90 -21.96 41.77
CA ARG A 352 -10.21 -20.87 42.47
C ARG A 352 -9.76 -19.83 41.45
#